data_AF-A0A7C5AYF7-F1
#
_entry.id   AF-A0A7C5AYF7-F1
#
_cell.length_a   1.000
_cell.length_b   1.000
_cell.length_c   1.000
_cell.angle_alpha   90.00
_cell.angle_beta   90.00
_cell.angle_gamma   90.00
#
_symmetry.space_group_name_H-M   'P 1'
#
loop_
_entity.id
_entity.type
_entity.pdbx_description
1 polymer ?
#
loop_
_entity_poly.entity_id
_entity_poly.type
_entity_poly.pdbx_seq_one_letter_code
_entity_poly.pdbx_strand_id
1 'polypeptide(L)'
;MAKGFEVEWDTFGRKGWYTQDPRLKPIEPGAIFTPEIPAIYIIFEVAPLEDPAQFAVQWYLEQPNGQLSESPLGKDVLEVPGHERYGYLELRRPAERWMVGQYLAKIYITPLGQQPFHAVNHVGTMRFTIVDGPSVGSSEQKSVR
;
A
#
# COMPACT_ATOMS: atom_id res chain seq x y z
N MET A 1 -3.45 4.61 4.03
CA MET A 1 -2.99 4.41 2.64
C MET A 1 -2.47 5.73 2.10
N ALA A 2 -1.59 5.71 1.12
CA ALA A 2 -0.90 6.89 0.61
C ALA A 2 -0.54 6.72 -0.88
N LYS A 3 -0.26 7.84 -1.56
CA LYS A 3 0.19 7.85 -2.96
C LYS A 3 1.67 7.55 -3.12
N GLY A 4 2.42 7.63 -2.03
CA GLY A 4 3.86 7.37 -1.95
C GLY A 4 4.32 7.47 -0.51
N PHE A 5 5.63 7.40 -0.31
CA PHE A 5 6.26 7.64 0.99
C PHE A 5 7.59 8.36 0.82
N GLU A 6 7.96 9.11 1.85
CA GLU A 6 9.30 9.67 2.02
C GLU A 6 10.02 8.90 3.13
N VAL A 7 11.32 8.68 2.95
CA VAL A 7 12.18 8.12 4.00
C VAL A 7 12.75 9.30 4.80
N GLU A 8 12.21 9.50 6.00
CA GLU A 8 12.66 10.54 6.90
C GLU A 8 13.83 10.01 7.75
N TRP A 9 15.02 10.55 7.49
CA TRP A 9 16.19 10.34 8.32
C TRP A 9 16.18 11.38 9.43
N ASP A 10 15.66 11.01 10.60
CA ASP A 10 15.74 11.89 11.76
C ASP A 10 17.19 11.95 12.26
N THR A 11 17.88 13.05 11.94
CA THR A 11 19.28 13.28 12.32
C THR A 11 19.35 14.30 13.45
N PHE A 12 18.75 14.02 14.62
CA PHE A 12 18.96 14.84 15.82
C PHE A 12 20.27 14.42 16.53
N GLY A 13 21.42 14.94 16.09
CA GLY A 13 22.68 14.88 16.85
C GLY A 13 23.91 14.39 16.08
N ARG A 14 25.00 14.07 16.82
CA ARG A 14 26.27 13.61 16.24
C ARG A 14 26.06 12.27 15.52
N LYS A 15 26.59 12.14 14.28
CA LYS A 15 26.62 10.87 13.52
C LYS A 15 27.10 9.72 14.42
N GLY A 16 26.27 8.68 14.57
CA GLY A 16 26.60 7.46 15.31
C GLY A 16 26.03 7.36 16.74
N TRP A 17 25.39 8.40 17.28
CA TRP A 17 24.85 8.36 18.66
C TRP A 17 23.33 8.60 18.75
N TYR A 18 22.67 9.09 17.68
CA TYR A 18 21.22 9.41 17.67
C TYR A 18 20.56 9.27 16.29
N THR A 19 20.89 8.24 15.52
CA THR A 19 20.09 7.92 14.32
C THR A 19 18.88 7.13 14.80
N GLN A 20 17.69 7.72 14.78
CA GLN A 20 16.47 6.93 14.88
C GLN A 20 16.34 6.09 13.61
N ASP A 21 15.71 4.92 13.71
CA ASP A 21 15.40 4.09 12.54
C ASP A 21 14.66 4.95 11.50
N PRO A 22 14.99 4.82 10.21
CA PRO A 22 14.38 5.62 9.15
C PRO A 22 12.86 5.48 9.20
N ARG A 23 12.15 6.60 9.35
CA ARG A 23 10.68 6.60 9.40
C ARG A 23 10.12 6.70 7.99
N LEU A 24 9.03 5.97 7.75
CA LEU A 24 8.27 6.09 6.50
C LEU A 24 7.13 7.09 6.69
N LYS A 25 7.24 8.24 6.02
CA LYS A 25 6.20 9.27 6.06
C LYS A 25 5.29 9.15 4.83
N PRO A 26 3.96 9.01 5.00
CA PRO A 26 3.04 8.91 3.87
C PRO A 26 2.94 10.23 3.09
N ILE A 27 3.06 10.15 1.77
CA ILE A 27 2.77 11.25 0.84
C ILE A 27 1.27 11.20 0.49
N GLU A 28 0.57 12.31 0.73
CA GLU A 28 -0.88 12.43 0.48
C GLU A 28 -1.68 11.24 1.03
N PRO A 29 -1.67 11.01 2.36
CA PRO A 29 -2.43 9.93 2.95
C PRO A 29 -3.93 10.12 2.69
N GLY A 30 -4.59 9.05 2.27
CA GLY A 30 -6.00 9.07 1.92
C GLY A 30 -6.54 7.71 1.54
N ALA A 31 -7.81 7.70 1.14
CA ALA A 31 -8.53 6.51 0.69
C ALA A 31 -9.14 6.69 -0.71
N ILE A 32 -8.87 7.82 -1.39
CA ILE A 32 -9.40 8.11 -2.74
C ILE A 32 -8.21 8.32 -3.67
N PHE A 33 -8.20 7.60 -4.79
CA PHE A 33 -7.11 7.62 -5.76
C PHE A 33 -7.66 7.67 -7.20
N THR A 34 -6.81 8.01 -8.17
CA THR A 34 -7.19 8.04 -9.59
C THR A 34 -6.77 6.75 -10.31
N PRO A 35 -7.38 6.42 -11.46
CA PRO A 35 -7.09 5.19 -12.18
C PRO A 35 -5.64 5.06 -12.67
N GLU A 36 -4.94 6.18 -12.84
CA GLU A 36 -3.58 6.25 -13.38
C GLU A 36 -2.52 5.96 -12.33
N ILE A 37 -2.87 6.02 -11.03
CA ILE A 37 -1.87 5.88 -9.97
C ILE A 37 -1.12 4.54 -10.12
N PRO A 38 0.22 4.54 -10.16
CA PRO A 38 0.97 3.32 -10.41
C PRO A 38 0.88 2.32 -9.25
N ALA A 39 0.85 2.82 -8.02
CA ALA A 39 0.70 2.03 -6.81
C ALA A 39 0.03 2.82 -5.69
N ILE A 40 -0.63 2.11 -4.77
CA ILE A 40 -1.14 2.63 -3.52
C ILE A 40 -0.36 1.96 -2.39
N TYR A 41 0.08 2.74 -1.40
CA TYR A 41 0.92 2.23 -0.31
C TYR A 41 0.13 2.12 0.99
N ILE A 42 0.19 0.96 1.65
CA ILE A 42 -0.18 0.81 3.06
C ILE A 42 1.11 0.93 3.86
N ILE A 43 1.33 2.08 4.48
CA ILE A 43 2.50 2.33 5.33
C ILE A 43 2.09 2.07 6.77
N PHE A 44 2.94 1.36 7.51
CA PHE A 44 2.65 0.95 8.87
C PHE A 44 3.88 1.12 9.78
N GLU A 45 3.58 1.23 11.07
CA GLU A 45 4.52 1.07 12.16
C GLU A 45 4.08 -0.14 12.99
N VAL A 46 5.03 -0.97 13.40
CA VAL A 46 4.81 -2.14 14.26
C VAL A 46 5.68 -2.05 15.50
N ALA A 47 5.24 -2.71 16.57
CA ALA A 47 6.11 -2.93 17.72
C ALA A 47 7.35 -3.72 17.25
N PRO A 48 8.54 -3.45 17.83
CA PRO A 48 9.74 -4.19 17.50
C PRO A 48 9.48 -5.69 17.63
N LEU A 49 9.63 -6.40 16.52
CA LEU A 49 9.44 -7.84 16.49
C LEU A 49 10.70 -8.52 17.05
N GLU A 50 10.51 -9.51 17.91
CA GLU A 50 11.61 -10.38 18.38
C GLU A 50 12.04 -11.33 17.26
N ASP A 51 11.07 -11.98 16.62
CA ASP A 51 11.26 -12.84 15.47
C ASP A 51 10.79 -12.17 14.17
N PRO A 52 11.40 -12.48 13.01
CA PRO A 52 10.94 -11.94 11.73
C PRO A 52 9.52 -12.41 11.39
N ALA A 53 8.76 -11.53 10.75
CA ALA A 53 7.40 -11.82 10.30
C ALA A 53 7.22 -11.47 8.81
N GLN A 54 6.11 -11.91 8.25
CA GLN A 54 5.63 -11.56 6.93
C GLN A 54 4.34 -10.78 7.06
N PHE A 55 4.32 -9.58 6.49
CA PHE A 55 3.15 -8.75 6.33
C PHE A 55 2.67 -8.93 4.89
N ALA A 56 1.38 -9.14 4.69
CA ALA A 56 0.86 -9.38 3.36
C ALA A 56 -0.48 -8.71 3.14
N VAL A 57 -0.79 -8.41 1.88
CA VAL A 57 -2.08 -7.85 1.48
C VAL A 57 -2.61 -8.54 0.24
N GLN A 58 -3.94 -8.70 0.20
CA GLN A 58 -4.69 -9.01 -1.02
C GLN A 58 -5.78 -7.96 -1.20
N TRP A 59 -5.96 -7.43 -2.41
CA TRP A 59 -7.00 -6.45 -2.69
C TRP A 59 -8.01 -6.96 -3.70
N TYR A 60 -9.26 -6.60 -3.47
CA TYR A 60 -10.43 -7.07 -4.19
C TYR A 60 -11.26 -5.87 -4.64
N LEU A 61 -11.95 -6.00 -5.77
CA LEU A 61 -13.00 -5.06 -6.14
C LEU A 61 -14.26 -5.41 -5.37
N GLU A 62 -14.88 -4.42 -4.74
CA GLU A 62 -16.17 -4.53 -4.07
C GLU A 62 -17.27 -4.21 -5.10
N GLN A 63 -18.15 -5.19 -5.35
CA GLN A 63 -19.29 -5.07 -6.24
C GLN A 63 -20.40 -4.21 -5.60
N PRO A 64 -21.35 -3.67 -6.37
CA PRO A 64 -22.42 -2.82 -5.84
C PRO A 64 -23.30 -3.47 -4.75
N ASN A 65 -23.36 -4.79 -4.71
CA ASN A 65 -24.08 -5.58 -3.70
C ASN A 65 -23.25 -5.82 -2.42
N GLY A 66 -22.04 -5.26 -2.32
CA GLY A 66 -21.09 -5.49 -1.22
C GLY A 66 -20.30 -6.79 -1.32
N GLN A 67 -20.47 -7.58 -2.37
CA GLN A 67 -19.71 -8.81 -2.60
C GLN A 67 -18.33 -8.48 -3.15
N LEU A 68 -17.29 -9.17 -2.70
CA LEU A 68 -15.95 -9.05 -3.26
C LEU A 68 -15.84 -9.84 -4.57
N SER A 69 -14.93 -9.43 -5.45
CA SER A 69 -14.49 -10.24 -6.58
C SER A 69 -14.07 -11.65 -6.13
N GLU A 70 -14.35 -12.66 -6.96
CA GLU A 70 -14.06 -14.07 -6.63
C GLU A 70 -12.58 -14.32 -6.35
N SER A 71 -11.70 -13.66 -7.11
CA SER A 71 -10.26 -13.67 -6.93
C SER A 71 -9.73 -12.28 -6.54
N PRO A 72 -8.58 -12.22 -5.83
CA PRO A 72 -7.89 -10.96 -5.59
C PRO A 72 -7.38 -10.39 -6.92
N LEU A 73 -7.48 -9.07 -7.08
CA LEU A 73 -6.93 -8.35 -8.21
C LEU A 73 -5.41 -8.22 -8.14
N GLY A 74 -4.84 -8.41 -6.96
CA GLY A 74 -3.41 -8.53 -6.76
C GLY A 74 -3.07 -8.78 -5.29
N LYS A 75 -1.77 -8.92 -5.03
CA LYS A 75 -1.24 -9.22 -3.71
C LYS A 75 0.17 -8.66 -3.56
N ASP A 76 0.58 -8.44 -2.32
CA ASP A 76 1.94 -8.11 -1.96
C ASP A 76 2.33 -8.79 -0.63
N VAL A 77 3.63 -9.07 -0.46
CA VAL A 77 4.20 -9.68 0.74
C VAL A 77 5.52 -8.99 1.06
N LEU A 78 5.64 -8.48 2.28
CA LEU A 78 6.84 -7.87 2.82
C LEU A 78 7.35 -8.73 3.97
N GLU A 79 8.60 -9.17 3.89
CA GLU A 79 9.32 -9.70 5.04
C GLU A 79 9.78 -8.54 5.93
N VAL A 80 9.44 -8.60 7.20
CA VAL A 80 9.81 -7.61 8.22
C VAL A 80 10.80 -8.29 9.16
N PRO A 81 12.10 -7.94 9.09
CA PRO A 81 13.12 -8.47 9.99
C PRO A 81 12.82 -8.17 11.46
N GLY A 82 13.47 -8.93 12.35
CA GLY A 82 13.47 -8.60 13.77
C GLY A 82 13.99 -7.18 14.00
N HIS A 83 13.40 -6.49 14.98
CA HIS A 83 13.68 -5.11 15.37
C HIS A 83 13.37 -4.02 14.33
N GLU A 84 12.93 -4.37 13.11
CA GLU A 84 12.39 -3.40 12.16
C GLU A 84 11.01 -2.92 12.63
N ARG A 85 10.76 -1.62 12.51
CA ARG A 85 9.53 -0.98 13.00
C ARG A 85 8.66 -0.42 11.90
N TYR A 86 9.25 -0.09 10.76
CA TYR A 86 8.54 0.58 9.68
C TYR A 86 8.52 -0.28 8.43
N GLY A 87 7.39 -0.28 7.74
CA GLY A 87 7.24 -1.03 6.50
C GLY A 87 6.13 -0.48 5.63
N TYR A 88 6.07 -0.98 4.40
CA TYR A 88 4.99 -0.66 3.48
C TYR A 88 4.58 -1.89 2.66
N LEU A 89 3.30 -1.98 2.35
CA LEU A 89 2.77 -2.90 1.35
C LEU A 89 2.39 -2.10 0.09
N GLU A 90 2.77 -2.61 -1.07
CA GLU A 90 2.61 -1.95 -2.36
C GLU A 90 1.47 -2.59 -3.16
N LEU A 91 0.33 -1.92 -3.21
CA LEU A 91 -0.80 -2.32 -4.04
C LEU A 91 -0.52 -1.81 -5.46
N ARG A 92 0.07 -2.65 -6.30
CA ARG A 92 0.38 -2.32 -7.70
C ARG A 92 -0.85 -2.35 -8.59
N ARG A 93 -0.88 -1.45 -9.56
CA ARG A 93 -1.93 -1.41 -10.57
C ARG A 93 -1.99 -2.72 -11.36
N PRO A 94 -3.14 -3.40 -11.42
CA PRO A 94 -3.25 -4.74 -12.00
C PRO A 94 -3.21 -4.76 -13.55
N ALA A 95 -3.42 -3.61 -14.19
CA ALA A 95 -3.46 -3.45 -15.65
C ALA A 95 -2.95 -2.05 -16.08
N GLU A 96 -3.36 -1.58 -17.25
CA GLU A 96 -3.04 -0.23 -17.75
C GLU A 96 -3.63 0.89 -16.87
N ARG A 97 -4.82 0.67 -16.29
CA ARG A 97 -5.49 1.57 -15.34
C ARG A 97 -6.15 0.76 -14.22
N TRP A 98 -6.35 1.34 -13.04
CA TRP A 98 -7.24 0.75 -12.05
C TRP A 98 -8.70 0.83 -12.54
N MET A 99 -9.53 -0.14 -12.19
CA MET A 99 -10.96 -0.04 -12.43
C MET A 99 -11.56 0.97 -11.46
N VAL A 100 -12.47 1.82 -11.93
CA VAL A 100 -13.22 2.73 -11.06
C VAL A 100 -14.14 1.91 -10.16
N GLY A 101 -14.13 2.21 -8.86
CA GLY A 101 -14.96 1.48 -7.90
C GLY A 101 -14.38 1.45 -6.49
N GLN A 102 -15.06 0.71 -5.64
CA GLN A 102 -14.66 0.47 -4.27
C GLN A 102 -13.78 -0.78 -4.19
N TYR A 103 -12.79 -0.72 -3.31
CA TYR A 103 -11.83 -1.79 -3.09
C TYR A 103 -11.72 -2.12 -1.62
N LEU A 104 -11.46 -3.40 -1.35
CA LEU A 104 -11.15 -3.89 -0.01
C LEU A 104 -9.80 -4.61 -0.04
N ALA A 105 -8.86 -4.11 0.78
CA ALA A 105 -7.57 -4.72 1.05
C ALA A 105 -7.66 -5.55 2.35
N LYS A 106 -7.38 -6.84 2.27
CA LYS A 106 -7.24 -7.75 3.41
C LYS A 106 -5.79 -7.83 3.81
N ILE A 107 -5.49 -7.64 5.09
CA ILE A 107 -4.14 -7.62 5.65
C ILE A 107 -3.91 -8.89 6.45
N TYR A 108 -2.74 -9.49 6.26
CA TYR A 108 -2.32 -10.72 6.90
C TYR A 108 -0.96 -10.51 7.57
N ILE A 109 -0.77 -11.17 8.71
CA ILE A 109 0.53 -11.21 9.40
C ILE A 109 0.83 -12.67 9.75
N THR A 110 1.98 -13.17 9.33
CA THR A 110 2.40 -14.55 9.56
C THR A 110 3.85 -14.62 10.05
N PRO A 111 4.23 -15.64 10.83
CA PRO A 111 5.64 -15.95 11.02
C PRO A 111 6.35 -16.21 9.69
N LEU A 112 7.63 -15.87 9.61
CA LEU A 112 8.45 -16.15 8.43
C LEU A 112 8.46 -17.66 8.10
N GLY A 113 8.29 -18.00 6.82
CA GLY A 113 8.29 -19.39 6.34
C GLY A 113 6.92 -20.09 6.37
N GLN A 114 5.87 -19.44 6.90
CA GLN A 114 4.49 -19.91 6.74
C GLN A 114 3.86 -19.38 5.44
N GLN A 115 2.71 -19.94 5.05
CA GLN A 115 1.95 -19.42 3.93
C GLN A 115 1.40 -18.02 4.27
N PRO A 116 1.71 -16.96 3.50
CA PRO A 116 1.35 -15.58 3.85
C PRO A 116 -0.17 -15.31 3.85
N PHE A 117 -0.92 -16.05 3.02
CA PHE A 117 -2.36 -15.87 2.84
C PHE A 117 -3.11 -17.06 3.43
N HIS A 118 -3.51 -16.93 4.70
CA HIS A 118 -4.32 -17.91 5.40
C HIS A 118 -5.39 -17.21 6.25
N ALA A 119 -6.59 -17.78 6.31
CA ALA A 119 -7.74 -17.13 6.97
C ALA A 119 -7.50 -16.81 8.45
N VAL A 120 -6.76 -17.67 9.16
CA VAL A 120 -6.44 -17.46 10.60
C VAL A 120 -5.44 -16.33 10.84
N ASN A 121 -4.69 -15.95 9.82
CA ASN A 121 -3.65 -14.92 9.89
C ASN A 121 -4.16 -13.56 9.38
N HIS A 122 -5.44 -13.47 9.04
CA HIS A 122 -6.07 -12.23 8.63
C HIS A 122 -6.28 -11.34 9.86
N VAL A 123 -5.62 -10.19 9.88
CA VAL A 123 -5.61 -9.28 11.03
C VAL A 123 -6.51 -8.06 10.86
N GLY A 124 -6.93 -7.75 9.63
CA GLY A 124 -7.78 -6.59 9.39
C GLY A 124 -8.00 -6.26 7.92
N THR A 125 -8.83 -5.24 7.69
CA THR A 125 -9.16 -4.77 6.34
C THR A 125 -9.04 -3.26 6.22
N MET A 126 -8.75 -2.77 5.01
CA MET A 126 -8.81 -1.36 4.66
C MET A 126 -9.63 -1.17 3.39
N ARG A 127 -10.38 -0.07 3.30
CA ARG A 127 -11.14 0.28 2.09
C ARG A 127 -10.55 1.51 1.40
N PHE A 128 -10.54 1.48 0.07
CA PHE A 128 -10.20 2.63 -0.77
C PHE A 128 -11.08 2.68 -2.01
N THR A 129 -11.19 3.87 -2.60
CA THR A 129 -11.99 4.13 -3.79
C THR A 129 -11.08 4.62 -4.91
N ILE A 130 -11.27 4.05 -6.09
CA ILE A 130 -10.76 4.61 -7.34
C ILE A 130 -11.89 5.41 -7.96
N VAL A 131 -11.68 6.71 -8.17
CA VAL A 131 -12.63 7.61 -8.83
C VAL A 131 -11.97 8.18 -10.07
N ASP A 132 -12.73 8.38 -11.15
CA ASP A 132 -12.22 9.15 -12.28
C ASP A 132 -11.83 10.55 -11.79
N GLY A 133 -10.56 10.90 -11.98
CA GLY A 133 -10.11 12.29 -11.86
C GLY A 133 -10.61 13.09 -13.07
N PRO A 134 -10.57 14.44 -13.03
CA PRO A 134 -10.65 15.20 -14.26
C PRO A 134 -9.57 14.66 -15.20
N SER A 135 -9.99 14.13 -16.35
CA SER A 135 -9.06 13.73 -17.39
C SER A 135 -8.20 14.96 -17.68
N VAL A 136 -6.91 14.89 -17.40
CA VAL A 136 -5.96 15.80 -18.06
C VAL A 136 -5.91 15.27 -19.48
N GLY A 137 -6.95 15.61 -20.24
CA GLY A 137 -7.01 15.42 -21.67
C GLY A 137 -5.80 16.14 -22.23
N SER A 138 -5.00 15.40 -23.00
CA SER A 138 -4.01 15.94 -23.91
C SER A 138 -4.72 16.81 -24.96
N SER A 139 -5.17 18.00 -24.56
CA SER A 139 -5.53 19.08 -25.45
C SER A 139 -4.27 19.89 -25.71
N GLU A 140 -3.59 19.57 -26.80
CA GLU A 140 -3.14 20.56 -27.80
C GLU A 140 -2.42 19.85 -28.96
N GLN A 141 -3.22 19.46 -29.94
CA GLN A 141 -2.78 19.37 -31.32
C GLN A 141 -3.57 20.42 -32.11
N LYS A 142 -3.06 21.66 -32.18
CA LYS A 142 -3.36 22.58 -33.28
C LYS A 142 -2.40 23.78 -33.30
N SER A 143 -1.95 24.12 -34.51
CA SER A 143 -1.05 25.23 -34.87
C SER A 143 0.42 24.87 -34.65
N VAL A 144 1.26 24.78 -35.68
CA VAL A 144 1.65 25.92 -36.51
C VAL A 144 1.70 25.57 -38.00
N ARG A 145 1.35 26.60 -38.78
CA ARG A 145 1.32 26.73 -40.24
C ARG A 145 2.64 26.40 -40.93
#